data_AF-A0A2E9YUS4-F1
#
_entry.id   AF-A0A2E9YUS4-F1
#
_cell.length_a   1.000
_cell.length_b   1.000
_cell.length_c   1.000
_cell.angle_alpha   90.00
_cell.angle_beta   90.00
_cell.angle_gamma   90.00
#
_symmetry.space_group_name_H-M   'P 1'
#
loop_
_entity.id
_entity.type
_entity.pdbx_description
1 polymer ?
#
loop_
_entity_poly.entity_id
_entity_poly.type
_entity_poly.pdbx_seq_one_letter_code
_entity_poly.pdbx_strand_id
1 'polypeptide(L)' 'MTTEVQRVKAEIERRVKGYDVFLAALREIIDRSNNGELGTSKVIDMRKIAERAIAEVAV' A
#
# COMPACT_ATOMS: atom_id res chain seq x y z
N MET A 1 2.27 -27.98 15.98
CA MET A 1 3.02 -27.05 15.11
C MET A 1 4.07 -26.37 15.97
N THR A 2 5.34 -26.27 15.53
CA THR A 2 6.44 -25.73 16.35
C THR A 2 6.35 -24.21 16.47
N THR A 3 6.89 -23.63 17.55
CA THR A 3 6.92 -22.17 17.81
C THR A 3 7.56 -21.38 16.67
N GLU A 4 8.59 -21.96 16.05
CA GLU A 4 9.28 -21.37 14.90
C GLU A 4 8.37 -21.26 13.68
N VAL A 5 7.59 -22.31 13.39
CA VAL A 5 6.60 -22.30 12.30
C VAL A 5 5.51 -21.26 12.55
N GLN A 6 5.07 -21.07 13.80
CA GLN A 6 4.10 -20.01 14.13
C GLN A 6 4.66 -18.61 13.92
N ARG A 7 5.94 -18.37 14.30
CA ARG A 7 6.60 -17.08 14.08
C ARG A 7 6.73 -16.76 12.59
N VAL A 8 7.22 -17.71 11.80
CA VAL A 8 7.39 -17.52 10.35
C VAL A 8 6.05 -17.25 9.68
N LYS A 9 5.00 -17.98 10.07
CA LYS A 9 3.64 -17.74 9.55
C LYS A 9 3.17 -16.30 9.82
N ALA A 10 3.31 -15.81 11.06
CA ALA A 10 2.90 -14.46 11.41
C ALA A 10 3.69 -13.37 10.64
N GLU A 11 4.98 -13.60 10.38
CA GLU A 11 5.79 -12.69 9.57
C GLU A 11 5.35 -12.67 8.10
N ILE A 12 5.05 -13.84 7.53
CA ILE A 12 4.51 -13.96 6.17
C ILE A 12 3.16 -13.25 6.06
N GLU A 13 2.24 -13.49 6.99
CA GLU A 13 0.93 -12.84 7.01
C GLU A 13 1.04 -11.31 7.06
N ARG A 14 1.98 -10.78 7.86
CA ARG A 14 2.25 -9.34 7.91
C ARG A 14 2.78 -8.82 6.56
N ARG A 15 3.73 -9.52 5.93
CA ARG A 15 4.29 -9.14 4.63
C ARG A 15 3.25 -9.18 3.50
N VAL A 16 2.41 -10.21 3.48
CA VAL A 16 1.31 -10.33 2.50
C VAL A 16 0.32 -9.18 2.67
N LYS A 17 -0.09 -8.88 3.90
CA LYS A 17 -0.96 -7.73 4.18
C LYS A 17 -0.34 -6.42 3.68
N GLY A 18 0.96 -6.20 3.91
CA GLY A 18 1.65 -5.02 3.42
C GLY A 18 1.70 -4.94 1.88
N TYR A 19 1.86 -6.08 1.21
CA TYR A 19 1.79 -6.15 -0.25
C TYR A 19 0.39 -5.75 -0.77
N ASP A 20 -0.67 -6.25 -0.14
CA ASP A 20 -2.05 -5.91 -0.51
C ASP A 20 -2.34 -4.41 -0.37
N VAL A 21 -1.83 -3.79 0.71
CA VAL A 21 -1.93 -2.34 0.94
C VAL A 21 -1.25 -1.56 -0.18
N PHE A 22 -0.02 -1.93 -0.54
CA PHE A 22 0.69 -1.26 -1.65
C PHE A 22 0.01 -1.47 -2.99
N LEU A 23 -0.48 -2.67 -3.28
CA LEU A 23 -1.17 -2.97 -4.53
C LEU A 23 -2.45 -2.14 -4.66
N ALA A 24 -3.22 -2.00 -3.57
CA ALA A 24 -4.42 -1.16 -3.54
C ALA A 24 -4.07 0.32 -3.80
N ALA A 25 -3.05 0.84 -3.14
CA ALA A 25 -2.60 2.22 -3.31
C ALA A 25 -2.12 2.51 -4.74
N LEU A 26 -1.38 1.59 -5.36
CA LEU A 26 -0.94 1.74 -6.75
C LEU A 26 -2.11 1.78 -7.73
N ARG A 27 -3.14 0.95 -7.52
CA ARG A 27 -4.37 1.00 -8.34
C ARG A 27 -5.07 2.35 -8.21
N GLU A 28 -5.22 2.87 -7.00
CA GLU A 28 -5.84 4.17 -6.75
C GLU A 28 -5.04 5.33 -7.40
N ILE A 29 -3.70 5.26 -7.38
CA ILE A 29 -2.83 6.22 -8.07
C ILE A 29 -3.04 6.15 -9.59
N ILE A 30 -3.08 4.95 -10.17
CA ILE A 30 -3.31 4.76 -11.61
C ILE A 30 -4.68 5.33 -11.99
N ASP A 31 -5.74 5.00 -11.24
CA ASP A 31 -7.08 5.51 -11.48
C ASP A 31 -7.13 7.05 -11.39
N ARG A 32 -6.47 7.62 -10.37
CA ARG A 32 -6.37 9.08 -10.21
C ARG A 32 -5.61 9.74 -11.34
N SER A 33 -4.57 9.09 -11.86
CA SER A 33 -3.78 9.59 -12.99
C SER A 33 -4.62 9.66 -14.27
N ASN A 34 -5.49 8.68 -14.51
CA ASN A 34 -6.33 8.57 -15.71
C ASN A 34 -7.61 9.42 -15.67
N ASN A 35 -8.07 9.85 -14.49
CA ASN A 35 -9.37 10.55 -14.37
C ASN A 35 -9.24 12.07 -14.21
N GLY A 36 -9.83 12.85 -15.12
CA GLY A 36 -9.87 14.33 -15.07
C GLY A 36 -8.64 15.03 -15.65
N GLU A 37 -8.62 16.36 -15.62
CA GLU A 37 -7.50 17.16 -16.14
C GLU A 37 -6.20 16.95 -15.34
N LEU A 38 -5.06 17.03 -16.03
CA LEU A 38 -3.74 16.95 -15.43
C LEU A 38 -3.40 18.27 -14.72
N GLY A 39 -2.85 18.20 -13.50
CA GLY A 39 -2.46 19.39 -12.73
C GLY A 39 -1.94 19.07 -11.32
N THR A 40 -1.46 20.10 -10.61
CA THR A 40 -0.79 19.99 -9.30
C THR A 40 -1.66 19.27 -8.25
N SER A 41 -2.98 19.47 -8.29
CA SER A 41 -3.92 18.79 -7.37
C SER A 41 -3.85 17.26 -7.50
N LYS A 42 -3.77 16.71 -8.73
CA LYS A 42 -3.61 15.26 -8.95
C LYS A 42 -2.34 14.72 -8.31
N VAL A 43 -1.23 15.40 -8.54
CA VAL A 43 0.08 14.98 -8.02
C VAL A 43 0.06 14.97 -6.49
N ILE A 44 -0.58 15.96 -5.87
CA ILE A 44 -0.77 16.01 -4.43
C ILE A 44 -1.63 14.83 -3.95
N ASP A 45 -2.72 14.50 -4.64
CA ASP A 45 -3.59 13.37 -4.26
C ASP A 45 -2.83 12.04 -4.36
N MET A 46 -2.13 11.79 -5.46
CA MET A 46 -1.30 10.59 -5.65
C MET A 46 -0.21 10.48 -4.59
N ARG A 47 0.43 11.59 -4.23
CA ARG A 47 1.42 11.64 -3.14
C ARG A 47 0.78 11.25 -1.81
N LYS A 48 -0.39 11.79 -1.46
CA LYS A 48 -1.11 11.45 -0.22
C LYS A 48 -1.47 9.97 -0.15
N ILE A 49 -1.90 9.38 -1.27
CA ILE A 49 -2.19 7.94 -1.37
C ILE A 49 -0.92 7.12 -1.06
N ALA A 50 0.22 7.49 -1.66
CA ALA A 50 1.49 6.82 -1.42
C ALA A 50 1.96 6.98 0.04
N GLU A 51 1.91 8.18 0.61
CA GLU A 51 2.28 8.47 1.99
C GLU A 51 1.45 7.63 2.99
N ARG A 52 0.13 7.51 2.74
CA ARG A 52 -0.76 6.67 3.56
C ARG A 52 -0.37 5.20 3.51
N ALA A 53 -0.12 4.67 2.31
CA ALA A 53 0.26 3.26 2.14
C ALA A 53 1.59 2.93 2.83
N ILE A 54 2.58 3.84 2.73
CA ILE A 54 3.86 3.68 3.43
C ILE A 54 3.66 3.67 4.94
N ALA A 55 2.86 4.59 5.48
CA ALA A 55 2.59 4.65 6.91
C ALA A 55 1.90 3.39 7.45
N GLU A 56 0.99 2.79 6.67
CA GLU A 56 0.27 1.58 7.07
C GLU A 56 1.15 0.31 7.06
N VAL A 57 2.18 0.27 6.22
CA VAL A 57 3.12 -0.87 6.16
C VAL A 57 4.31 -0.70 7.12
N ALA A 58 4.66 0.53 7.49
CA ALA A 58 5.76 0.84 8.39
C ALA A 58 5.46 0.55 9.88
N VAL A 59 4.21 0.24 10.23
CA VAL A 59 3.73 -0.10 11.59
C VAL A 59 3.52 -1.61 11.73
#